data_AF-A0A7J9XM60-F1
#
_entry.id   AF-A0A7J9XM60-F1
#
_cell.length_a   1.000
_cell.length_b   1.000
_cell.length_c   1.000
_cell.angle_alpha   90.00
_cell.angle_beta   90.00
_cell.angle_gamma   90.00
#
_symmetry.space_group_name_H-M   'P 1'
#
loop_
_entity.id
_entity.type
_entity.pdbx_description
1 polymer ?
#
loop_
_entity_poly.entity_id
_entity_poly.type
_entity_poly.pdbx_seq_one_letter_code
_entity_poly.pdbx_strand_id
1 'polypeptide(L)'
;MISPRMALRHLARLVPMLSLVLVLASCSSASDDPPSPTGGVGAPSEPTPGMAICDNQVPGPESAPPGAITVDPAVDGDLIAGTEANPPGSTFWLRPGTHTLGTGEFGQVAPKDGNTYVGAPGAIIDGRGLNRYAFTTEARDVTIRHLTVRGFVAPRNEGVVNHDSGNGWVIEHNTIEDNRGAALMAGSHQQVRYNCLRNNGQYGMNAYQAGNEIVDLVVEHNEIVGNNTDDWEAKVEGCGCTGGIKFWSVDGADVRNNWIHDNHGAGLWADTNNNDFLIEGNLIENNDAEGVFYETSYNLVLRNNVLRGNALVQGKEFADGGDHFPAAAVYLSESGGEPRVPARTDKIEIYGNVFENNWSGITAWENADRFCNSPANTSTGVCTLLVPAVSECSQPAIADEPLYSDCRWKTQRVDIHDNTFIHRPAVVGCYPGFAGRMAILSNYGTYPDWSPYQGEVIQQAITRDQQIRWHDNSYTGPWTFTLGSVDRTTNVAGWQADPYRQDMGSTFAADESGTAC
;
A
#
# COMPACT_ATOMS: atom_id res chain seq x y z
N MET A 1 -1.99 -44.43 11.96
CA MET A 1 -1.90 -45.43 13.05
C MET A 1 -0.91 -44.90 14.09
N ILE A 2 -1.38 -44.67 15.34
CA ILE A 2 -0.62 -44.52 16.61
C ILE A 2 0.31 -43.27 16.65
N SER A 3 0.07 -42.11 17.29
CA SER A 3 -0.37 -41.69 18.65
C SER A 3 -0.08 -42.67 19.80
N PRO A 4 0.56 -42.22 20.91
CA PRO A 4 -0.22 -41.85 22.11
C PRO A 4 0.32 -40.59 22.84
N ARG A 5 -0.55 -39.67 23.30
CA ARG A 5 -1.26 -39.57 24.61
C ARG A 5 -0.32 -39.37 25.82
N MET A 6 -0.28 -38.21 26.46
CA MET A 6 -1.26 -37.58 27.39
C MET A 6 -0.99 -37.97 28.86
N ALA A 7 -0.75 -36.96 29.71
CA ALA A 7 -1.02 -37.05 31.15
C ALA A 7 -1.31 -35.64 31.71
N LEU A 8 -2.54 -35.49 32.22
CA LEU A 8 -3.06 -34.40 33.03
C LEU A 8 -3.34 -34.94 34.45
N ARG A 9 -3.63 -34.04 35.40
CA ARG A 9 -4.19 -34.19 36.78
C ARG A 9 -3.19 -33.83 37.90
N HIS A 10 -3.49 -33.14 39.01
CA HIS A 10 -4.69 -32.47 39.53
C HIS A 10 -4.33 -31.71 40.85
N LEU A 11 -5.04 -30.59 41.14
CA LEU A 11 -5.58 -30.11 42.45
C LEU A 11 -4.68 -29.87 43.69
N ALA A 12 -4.66 -28.64 44.24
CA ALA A 12 -5.55 -28.18 45.33
C ALA A 12 -5.04 -26.94 46.11
N ARG A 13 -6.00 -26.09 46.51
CA ARG A 13 -6.00 -24.81 47.24
C ARG A 13 -5.26 -24.77 48.59
N LEU A 14 -4.78 -23.56 48.99
CA LEU A 14 -5.01 -22.91 50.30
C LEU A 14 -4.45 -21.46 50.37
N VAL A 15 -5.25 -20.56 50.95
CA VAL A 15 -5.06 -19.14 51.38
C VAL A 15 -5.66 -19.12 52.81
N PRO A 16 -5.32 -18.27 53.84
CA PRO A 16 -4.90 -16.84 53.84
C PRO A 16 -3.84 -16.40 54.89
N MET A 17 -3.35 -15.15 54.79
CA MET A 17 -3.23 -14.13 55.88
C MET A 17 -2.50 -12.89 55.33
N LEU A 18 -3.16 -11.75 55.12
CA LEU A 18 -3.33 -10.61 56.05
C LEU A 18 -2.01 -9.91 56.44
N SER A 19 -1.75 -8.74 55.85
CA SER A 19 -0.99 -7.64 56.47
C SER A 19 -1.33 -6.32 55.77
N LEU A 20 -2.05 -5.48 56.51
CA LEU A 20 -2.48 -4.13 56.17
C LEU A 20 -1.37 -3.16 56.61
N VAL A 21 -0.77 -2.42 55.68
CA VAL A 21 0.10 -1.28 56.00
C VAL A 21 -0.58 -0.02 55.47
N LEU A 22 -1.04 0.81 56.41
CA LEU A 22 -1.56 2.16 56.17
C LEU A 22 -0.36 3.11 55.98
N VAL A 23 -0.28 3.77 54.83
CA VAL A 23 0.51 4.99 54.66
C VAL A 23 -0.45 6.07 54.17
N LEU A 24 -0.64 7.07 55.01
CA LEU A 24 -1.36 8.31 54.73
C LEU A 24 -0.46 9.21 53.87
N ALA A 25 -0.94 9.61 52.70
CA ALA A 25 -0.42 10.77 51.97
C ALA A 25 -1.58 11.58 51.38
N SER A 26 -1.48 12.88 51.63
CA SER A 26 -2.39 14.00 51.37
C SER A 26 -3.17 14.01 50.05
N CYS A 27 -4.44 14.43 50.16
CA CYS A 27 -5.27 14.89 49.06
C CYS A 27 -4.70 16.17 48.41
N SER A 28 -4.45 16.11 47.11
CA SER A 28 -4.58 17.25 46.20
C SER A 28 -5.46 16.80 45.05
N SER A 29 -6.67 17.33 44.99
CA SER A 29 -7.63 17.15 43.91
C SER A 29 -7.13 17.86 42.65
N ALA A 30 -6.68 17.10 41.67
CA ALA A 30 -6.56 17.54 40.28
C ALA A 30 -7.69 16.85 39.50
N SER A 31 -8.57 17.67 38.94
CA SER A 31 -9.58 17.31 37.95
C SER A 31 -8.88 17.01 36.64
N ASP A 32 -8.82 15.73 36.26
CA ASP A 32 -8.44 15.30 34.91
C ASP A 32 -9.66 15.41 33.99
N ASP A 33 -9.92 16.63 33.50
CA ASP A 33 -10.72 16.81 32.30
C ASP A 33 -9.80 16.61 31.08
N PRO A 34 -10.16 15.76 30.09
CA PRO A 34 -9.42 15.66 28.85
C PRO A 34 -9.49 17.00 28.07
N PRO A 35 -8.42 17.44 27.40
CA PRO A 35 -8.43 18.71 26.70
C PRO A 35 -9.44 18.66 25.54
N SER A 36 -10.33 19.66 25.49
CA SER A 36 -11.24 19.86 24.37
C SER A 36 -10.46 20.19 23.09
N PRO A 37 -10.78 19.59 21.93
CA PRO A 37 -10.19 19.98 20.66
C PRO A 37 -10.90 21.25 20.17
N THR A 38 -10.35 22.41 20.54
CA THR A 38 -10.64 23.68 19.87
C THR A 38 -9.33 24.20 19.28
N GLY A 39 -8.90 23.57 18.19
CA GLY A 39 -7.80 24.02 17.35
C GLY A 39 -8.33 24.26 15.94
N GLY A 40 -8.32 25.51 15.49
CA GLY A 40 -8.85 25.94 14.21
C GLY A 40 -8.20 25.24 13.01
N VAL A 41 -8.97 25.19 11.93
CA VAL A 41 -8.60 24.72 10.59
C VAL A 41 -7.28 25.37 10.17
N GLY A 42 -6.19 24.61 10.22
CA GLY A 42 -4.89 25.00 9.69
C GLY A 42 -4.88 24.85 8.16
N ALA A 43 -4.20 25.77 7.48
CA ALA A 43 -3.94 25.75 6.04
C ALA A 43 -3.38 24.40 5.55
N PRO A 44 -3.54 24.04 4.25
CA PRO A 44 -2.98 22.82 3.69
C PRO A 44 -1.51 22.69 4.05
N SER A 45 -1.15 21.58 4.69
CA SER A 45 0.23 21.27 5.03
C SER A 45 1.03 21.12 3.74
N GLU A 46 1.98 22.03 3.51
CA GLU A 46 3.08 21.80 2.57
C GLU A 46 3.83 20.52 2.99
N PRO A 47 4.49 19.81 2.05
CA PRO A 47 5.34 18.67 2.39
C PRO A 47 6.30 19.06 3.52
N THR A 48 6.38 18.19 4.53
CA THR A 48 7.31 18.41 5.65
C THR A 48 8.72 18.58 5.07
N PRO A 49 9.47 19.64 5.44
CA PRO A 49 10.85 19.81 5.00
C PRO A 49 11.65 18.52 5.23
N GLY A 50 12.09 17.87 4.14
CA GLY A 50 12.77 16.57 4.16
C GLY A 50 12.12 15.47 3.32
N MET A 51 10.90 15.67 2.81
CA MET A 51 10.20 14.67 1.97
C MET A 51 10.53 14.79 0.47
N ALA A 52 11.02 15.94 0.01
CA ALA A 52 11.46 16.20 -1.36
C ALA A 52 12.87 15.63 -1.62
N ILE A 53 13.02 14.31 -1.60
CA ILE A 53 14.28 13.58 -1.73
C ILE A 53 14.91 13.70 -3.12
N CYS A 54 14.12 13.69 -4.21
CA CYS A 54 14.62 13.64 -5.58
C CYS A 54 15.56 14.78 -5.94
N ASP A 55 15.24 15.99 -5.48
CA ASP A 55 16.05 17.18 -5.74
C ASP A 55 16.99 17.52 -4.57
N ASN A 56 17.02 16.70 -3.51
CA ASN A 56 17.82 16.93 -2.30
C ASN A 56 18.58 15.66 -1.84
N GLN A 57 18.99 14.81 -2.78
CA GLN A 57 19.74 13.59 -2.44
C GLN A 57 21.05 13.88 -1.70
N VAL A 58 21.33 13.05 -0.71
CA VAL A 58 22.58 13.15 0.06
C VAL A 58 23.72 12.55 -0.77
N PRO A 59 24.78 13.32 -1.08
CA PRO A 59 25.89 12.82 -1.85
C PRO A 59 26.64 11.71 -1.10
N GLY A 60 27.13 10.72 -1.85
CA GLY A 60 27.95 9.65 -1.29
C GLY A 60 29.38 10.10 -0.90
N PRO A 61 30.22 9.18 -0.43
CA PRO A 61 31.57 9.50 0.02
C PRO A 61 32.48 9.97 -1.13
N GLU A 62 33.18 11.10 -0.93
CA GLU A 62 34.12 11.68 -1.90
C GLU A 62 35.36 10.80 -2.18
N SER A 63 35.70 9.91 -1.25
CA SER A 63 36.80 8.97 -1.37
C SER A 63 36.35 7.54 -1.08
N ALA A 64 37.00 6.56 -1.73
CA ALA A 64 36.75 5.15 -1.49
C ALA A 64 36.78 4.80 0.01
N PRO A 65 35.75 4.13 0.56
CA PRO A 65 35.81 3.56 1.90
C PRO A 65 37.00 2.60 2.04
N PRO A 66 37.57 2.45 3.25
CA PRO A 66 38.68 1.53 3.46
C PRO A 66 38.36 0.11 2.99
N GLY A 67 39.21 -0.45 2.12
CA GLY A 67 39.04 -1.80 1.58
C GLY A 67 38.07 -1.92 0.41
N ALA A 68 37.45 -0.82 -0.05
CA ALA A 68 36.58 -0.85 -1.21
C ALA A 68 37.36 -1.05 -2.52
N ILE A 69 36.84 -1.90 -3.40
CA ILE A 69 37.25 -2.01 -4.79
C ILE A 69 36.79 -0.75 -5.52
N THR A 70 37.73 -0.03 -6.11
CA THR A 70 37.41 1.17 -6.91
C THR A 70 36.99 0.77 -8.30
N VAL A 71 35.86 1.31 -8.78
CA VAL A 71 35.33 1.10 -10.13
C VAL A 71 35.58 2.35 -10.97
N ASP A 72 36.15 2.18 -12.17
CA ASP A 72 36.53 3.25 -13.10
C ASP A 72 35.46 3.46 -14.19
N PRO A 73 34.79 4.62 -14.25
CA PRO A 73 33.78 4.90 -15.27
C PRO A 73 34.36 4.97 -16.69
N ALA A 74 35.69 5.11 -16.84
CA ALA A 74 36.33 5.10 -18.16
C ALA A 74 36.48 3.69 -18.75
N VAL A 75 36.21 2.63 -17.97
CA VAL A 75 36.33 1.24 -18.37
C VAL A 75 34.94 0.61 -18.46
N ASP A 76 34.48 0.34 -19.68
CA ASP A 76 33.17 -0.29 -19.90
C ASP A 76 33.10 -1.67 -19.23
N GLY A 77 32.04 -1.90 -18.44
CA GLY A 77 31.83 -3.15 -17.73
C GLY A 77 32.73 -3.37 -16.50
N ASP A 78 33.47 -2.36 -16.04
CA ASP A 78 34.39 -2.52 -14.90
C ASP A 78 33.66 -2.96 -13.61
N LEU A 79 32.43 -2.47 -13.39
CA LEU A 79 31.60 -2.89 -12.27
C LEU A 79 31.25 -4.38 -12.31
N ILE A 80 30.94 -4.90 -13.51
CA ILE A 80 30.61 -6.31 -13.72
C ILE A 80 31.85 -7.16 -13.45
N ALA A 81 32.96 -6.84 -14.12
CA ALA A 81 34.22 -7.56 -13.97
C ALA A 81 34.74 -7.53 -12.53
N GLY A 82 34.63 -6.37 -11.86
CA GLY A 82 34.96 -6.22 -10.44
C GLY A 82 34.09 -7.11 -9.55
N THR A 83 32.77 -7.13 -9.78
CA THR A 83 31.85 -7.99 -9.02
C THR A 83 32.17 -9.47 -9.20
N GLU A 84 32.45 -9.91 -10.43
CA GLU A 84 32.80 -11.29 -10.75
C GLU A 84 34.10 -11.72 -10.08
N ALA A 85 35.13 -10.87 -10.14
CA ALA A 85 36.48 -11.19 -9.65
C ALA A 85 36.63 -11.21 -8.12
N ASN A 86 35.72 -10.57 -7.38
CA ASN A 86 35.83 -10.39 -5.94
C ASN A 86 34.84 -11.27 -5.15
N PRO A 87 35.18 -11.72 -3.92
CA PRO A 87 34.33 -12.64 -3.14
C PRO A 87 33.03 -11.97 -2.66
N PRO A 88 32.04 -12.76 -2.20
CA PRO A 88 30.88 -12.24 -1.45
C PRO A 88 31.32 -11.34 -0.28
N GLY A 89 30.49 -10.36 0.08
CA GLY A 89 30.79 -9.37 1.13
C GLY A 89 31.73 -8.25 0.68
N SER A 90 32.05 -8.15 -0.62
CA SER A 90 32.94 -7.11 -1.13
C SER A 90 32.24 -5.76 -1.22
N THR A 91 32.97 -4.68 -0.96
CA THR A 91 32.49 -3.31 -1.16
C THR A 91 33.07 -2.73 -2.44
N PHE A 92 32.22 -2.18 -3.31
CA PHE A 92 32.58 -1.51 -4.55
C PHE A 92 32.27 -0.02 -4.42
N TRP A 93 33.26 0.82 -4.66
CA TRP A 93 33.10 2.27 -4.70
C TRP A 93 33.21 2.77 -6.14
N LEU A 94 32.11 3.29 -6.64
CA LEU A 94 32.00 3.80 -8.01
C LEU A 94 32.48 5.25 -8.03
N ARG A 95 33.58 5.51 -8.76
CA ARG A 95 34.12 6.87 -8.90
C ARG A 95 33.11 7.82 -9.55
N PRO A 96 33.24 9.16 -9.36
CA PRO A 96 32.39 10.12 -10.04
C PRO A 96 32.40 9.91 -11.56
N GLY A 97 31.23 9.90 -12.19
CA GLY A 97 31.07 9.69 -13.63
C GLY A 97 30.04 8.63 -13.98
N THR A 98 29.90 8.39 -15.29
CA THR A 98 28.94 7.44 -15.85
C THR A 98 29.62 6.09 -16.07
N HIS A 99 29.11 5.07 -15.40
CA HIS A 99 29.52 3.67 -15.49
C HIS A 99 28.55 2.93 -16.42
N THR A 100 29.09 2.20 -17.39
CA THR A 100 28.31 1.41 -18.36
C THR A 100 28.54 -0.08 -18.16
N LEU A 101 27.54 -0.89 -18.51
CA LEU A 101 27.48 -2.32 -18.23
C LEU A 101 27.74 -3.18 -19.47
N GLY A 102 28.62 -2.75 -20.38
CA GLY A 102 28.86 -3.45 -21.64
C GLY A 102 27.84 -3.11 -22.73
N THR A 103 28.00 -3.74 -23.90
CA THR A 103 27.28 -3.42 -25.16
C THR A 103 26.19 -4.43 -25.53
N GLY A 104 25.85 -5.36 -24.65
CA GLY A 104 24.77 -6.33 -24.85
C GLY A 104 23.58 -6.05 -23.94
N GLU A 105 22.38 -6.50 -24.33
CA GLU A 105 21.15 -6.30 -23.55
C GLU A 105 21.19 -6.94 -22.14
N PHE A 106 22.00 -7.99 -21.97
CA PHE A 106 22.18 -8.73 -20.71
C PHE A 106 23.43 -8.31 -19.92
N GLY A 107 24.03 -7.18 -20.29
CA GLY A 107 25.07 -6.57 -19.46
C GLY A 107 24.45 -6.07 -18.16
N GLN A 108 24.77 -6.73 -17.05
CA GLN A 108 24.18 -6.47 -15.75
C GLN A 108 25.13 -6.90 -14.64
N VAL A 109 25.00 -6.30 -13.46
CA VAL A 109 25.76 -6.70 -12.29
C VAL A 109 25.07 -7.91 -11.67
N ALA A 110 25.85 -8.96 -11.38
CA ALA A 110 25.41 -10.12 -10.62
C ALA A 110 26.01 -10.11 -9.20
N PRO A 111 25.39 -9.38 -8.24
CA PRO A 111 25.78 -9.39 -6.84
C PRO A 111 25.92 -10.79 -6.25
N LYS A 112 26.75 -10.84 -5.21
CA LYS A 112 26.95 -11.98 -4.32
C LYS A 112 26.50 -11.56 -2.91
N ASP A 113 26.18 -12.55 -2.06
CA ASP A 113 25.71 -12.31 -0.69
C ASP A 113 26.57 -11.27 0.03
N GLY A 114 25.94 -10.26 0.63
CA GLY A 114 26.59 -9.21 1.42
C GLY A 114 27.36 -8.16 0.62
N ASN A 115 27.35 -8.18 -0.72
CA ASN A 115 28.04 -7.16 -1.51
C ASN A 115 27.47 -5.77 -1.24
N THR A 116 28.34 -4.75 -1.23
CA THR A 116 27.95 -3.35 -1.09
C THR A 116 28.40 -2.55 -2.30
N TYR A 117 27.50 -1.77 -2.88
CA TYR A 117 27.76 -0.87 -4.00
C TYR A 117 27.47 0.55 -3.55
N VAL A 118 28.51 1.40 -3.55
CA VAL A 118 28.42 2.78 -3.08
C VAL A 118 28.94 3.75 -4.14
N GLY A 119 28.11 4.73 -4.50
CA GLY A 119 28.50 5.80 -5.41
C GLY A 119 29.28 6.91 -4.73
N ALA A 120 30.30 7.43 -5.41
CA ALA A 120 30.82 8.76 -5.13
C ALA A 120 29.80 9.84 -5.57
N PRO A 121 29.96 11.12 -5.15
CA PRO A 121 29.14 12.20 -5.68
C PRO A 121 29.17 12.22 -7.22
N GLY A 122 27.99 12.11 -7.85
CA GLY A 122 27.85 12.07 -9.31
C GLY A 122 28.18 10.72 -9.96
N ALA A 123 28.22 9.61 -9.20
CA ALA A 123 28.31 8.27 -9.77
C ALA A 123 26.95 7.83 -10.36
N ILE A 124 26.94 7.54 -11.65
CA ILE A 124 25.76 7.14 -12.42
C ILE A 124 26.01 5.75 -13.02
N ILE A 125 25.06 4.83 -12.88
CA ILE A 125 25.01 3.60 -13.67
C ILE A 125 23.98 3.83 -14.77
N ASP A 126 24.42 3.77 -16.04
CA ASP A 126 23.59 4.12 -17.19
C ASP A 126 23.42 2.92 -18.14
N GLY A 127 22.18 2.47 -18.29
CA GLY A 127 21.80 1.38 -19.17
C GLY A 127 21.77 1.75 -20.67
N ARG A 128 21.92 3.04 -21.01
CA ARG A 128 22.00 3.59 -22.39
C ARG A 128 20.83 3.24 -23.31
N GLY A 129 19.67 2.90 -22.76
CA GLY A 129 18.53 2.38 -23.50
C GLY A 129 18.77 0.97 -24.08
N LEU A 130 19.73 0.22 -23.53
CA LEU A 130 20.22 -1.05 -24.05
C LEU A 130 20.13 -2.18 -23.02
N ASN A 131 20.68 -1.97 -21.83
CA ASN A 131 20.71 -2.97 -20.77
C ASN A 131 19.33 -3.11 -20.12
N ARG A 132 18.89 -4.34 -19.86
CA ARG A 132 17.59 -4.56 -19.20
C ARG A 132 17.62 -4.22 -17.72
N TYR A 133 18.65 -4.66 -16.99
CA TYR A 133 18.73 -4.52 -15.53
C TYR A 133 20.10 -4.01 -15.10
N ALA A 134 20.13 -3.32 -13.96
CA ALA A 134 21.36 -2.86 -13.32
C ALA A 134 21.93 -3.93 -12.40
N PHE A 135 21.10 -4.47 -11.50
CA PHE A 135 21.48 -5.45 -10.48
C PHE A 135 20.47 -6.60 -10.45
N THR A 136 20.97 -7.82 -10.61
CA THR A 136 20.16 -9.06 -10.63
C THR A 136 20.55 -9.99 -9.47
N THR A 137 20.19 -11.27 -9.60
CA THR A 137 20.40 -12.39 -8.68
C THR A 137 19.55 -12.40 -7.42
N GLU A 138 19.34 -13.59 -6.87
CA GLU A 138 18.72 -13.82 -5.56
C GLU A 138 19.73 -13.68 -4.40
N ALA A 139 20.87 -13.00 -4.63
CA ALA A 139 21.86 -12.79 -3.58
C ALA A 139 21.21 -12.11 -2.37
N ARG A 140 21.69 -12.42 -1.17
CA ARG A 140 21.11 -11.88 0.07
C ARG A 140 21.93 -10.72 0.62
N ASP A 141 21.27 -9.86 1.38
CA ASP A 141 21.92 -8.82 2.19
C ASP A 141 22.81 -7.86 1.37
N VAL A 142 22.43 -7.59 0.12
CA VAL A 142 23.15 -6.66 -0.76
C VAL A 142 22.77 -5.22 -0.40
N THR A 143 23.76 -4.32 -0.39
CA THR A 143 23.54 -2.88 -0.15
C THR A 143 23.81 -2.08 -1.41
N ILE A 144 22.86 -1.23 -1.81
CA ILE A 144 22.99 -0.28 -2.93
C ILE A 144 22.77 1.13 -2.37
N ARG A 145 23.77 2.03 -2.50
CA ARG A 145 23.63 3.39 -1.97
C ARG A 145 24.37 4.50 -2.70
N HIS A 146 23.80 5.71 -2.66
CA HIS A 146 24.37 6.93 -3.25
C HIS A 146 24.64 6.83 -4.76
N LEU A 147 23.80 6.09 -5.49
CA LEU A 147 23.91 5.92 -6.93
C LEU A 147 22.73 6.58 -7.65
N THR A 148 23.00 7.12 -8.83
CA THR A 148 21.97 7.31 -9.85
C THR A 148 21.93 6.09 -10.75
N VAL A 149 20.76 5.48 -10.95
CA VAL A 149 20.54 4.33 -11.83
C VAL A 149 19.48 4.70 -12.86
N ARG A 150 19.85 4.73 -14.15
CA ARG A 150 18.96 5.24 -15.21
C ARG A 150 19.17 4.60 -16.57
N GLY A 151 18.21 4.83 -17.47
CA GLY A 151 18.33 4.45 -18.88
C GLY A 151 18.29 2.95 -19.14
N PHE A 152 17.77 2.15 -18.21
CA PHE A 152 17.56 0.72 -18.40
C PHE A 152 16.23 0.44 -19.12
N VAL A 153 16.16 -0.69 -19.83
CA VAL A 153 15.01 -1.11 -20.64
C VAL A 153 14.37 -2.39 -20.11
N ALA A 154 14.12 -2.45 -18.80
CA ALA A 154 13.45 -3.59 -18.18
C ALA A 154 12.08 -3.84 -18.86
N PRO A 155 11.77 -5.10 -19.23
CA PRO A 155 10.45 -5.49 -19.71
C PRO A 155 9.33 -5.18 -18.70
N ARG A 156 8.09 -5.26 -19.20
CA ARG A 156 6.89 -5.12 -18.36
C ARG A 156 6.89 -6.18 -17.25
N ASN A 157 6.51 -5.77 -16.05
CA ASN A 157 6.44 -6.52 -14.79
C ASN A 157 7.80 -6.85 -14.16
N GLU A 158 8.89 -6.26 -14.67
CA GLU A 158 10.24 -6.51 -14.19
C GLU A 158 10.89 -5.21 -13.69
N GLY A 159 11.79 -5.33 -12.73
CA GLY A 159 12.52 -4.19 -12.14
C GLY A 159 13.98 -4.12 -12.54
N VAL A 160 14.52 -2.91 -12.52
CA VAL A 160 15.93 -2.62 -12.90
C VAL A 160 16.91 -2.96 -11.79
N VAL A 161 16.56 -2.67 -10.54
CA VAL A 161 17.36 -2.97 -9.35
C VAL A 161 16.70 -4.08 -8.55
N ASN A 162 17.52 -5.00 -8.05
CA ASN A 162 17.08 -6.23 -7.37
C ASN A 162 16.11 -7.06 -8.23
N HIS A 163 16.40 -7.21 -9.52
CA HIS A 163 15.48 -7.83 -10.50
C HIS A 163 14.86 -9.17 -10.05
N ASP A 164 15.66 -10.01 -9.38
CA ASP A 164 15.25 -11.35 -8.96
C ASP A 164 14.73 -11.40 -7.51
N SER A 165 14.37 -10.26 -6.91
CA SER A 165 13.77 -10.16 -5.57
C SER A 165 14.61 -10.82 -4.47
N GLY A 166 15.91 -10.57 -4.47
CA GLY A 166 16.84 -11.02 -3.43
C GLY A 166 16.47 -10.46 -2.05
N ASN A 167 16.60 -11.31 -1.02
CA ASN A 167 16.15 -10.99 0.33
C ASN A 167 17.18 -10.16 1.12
N GLY A 168 16.70 -9.31 2.03
CA GLY A 168 17.52 -8.54 2.97
C GLY A 168 18.27 -7.36 2.34
N TRP A 169 17.94 -6.98 1.10
CA TRP A 169 18.63 -5.88 0.43
C TRP A 169 18.36 -4.55 1.15
N VAL A 170 19.40 -3.72 1.23
CA VAL A 170 19.30 -2.33 1.68
C VAL A 170 19.53 -1.43 0.48
N ILE A 171 18.46 -0.81 0.00
CA ILE A 171 18.50 0.14 -1.12
C ILE A 171 18.24 1.52 -0.53
N GLU A 172 19.27 2.34 -0.43
CA GLU A 172 19.18 3.62 0.27
C GLU A 172 19.88 4.80 -0.43
N HIS A 173 19.34 6.02 -0.29
CA HIS A 173 19.99 7.22 -0.83
C HIS A 173 20.31 7.16 -2.32
N ASN A 174 19.49 6.47 -3.11
CA ASN A 174 19.66 6.37 -4.56
C ASN A 174 18.66 7.24 -5.30
N THR A 175 19.03 7.65 -6.51
CA THR A 175 18.09 8.13 -7.53
C THR A 175 17.94 7.03 -8.57
N ILE A 176 16.77 6.41 -8.66
CA ILE A 176 16.47 5.37 -9.64
C ILE A 176 15.38 5.93 -10.56
N GLU A 177 15.80 6.37 -11.75
CA GLU A 177 14.98 7.23 -12.59
C GLU A 177 15.09 6.94 -14.08
N ASP A 178 14.08 7.37 -14.85
CA ASP A 178 14.07 7.34 -16.32
C ASP A 178 14.43 5.95 -16.89
N ASN A 179 13.92 4.90 -16.25
CA ASN A 179 14.01 3.53 -16.72
C ASN A 179 12.69 3.07 -17.32
N ARG A 180 12.70 2.03 -18.16
CA ARG A 180 11.50 1.24 -18.45
C ARG A 180 11.24 0.24 -17.32
N GLY A 181 10.05 -0.34 -17.27
CA GLY A 181 9.67 -1.27 -16.21
C GLY A 181 9.63 -0.62 -14.82
N ALA A 182 9.77 -1.41 -13.76
CA ALA A 182 9.86 -0.91 -12.39
C ALA A 182 11.26 -0.37 -12.08
N ALA A 183 11.36 0.64 -11.21
CA ALA A 183 12.67 1.10 -10.72
C ALA A 183 13.41 -0.03 -9.97
N LEU A 184 12.68 -0.77 -9.12
CA LEU A 184 13.23 -1.89 -8.37
C LEU A 184 12.17 -2.96 -8.04
N MET A 185 12.62 -4.19 -7.74
CA MET A 185 11.78 -5.23 -7.14
C MET A 185 12.06 -5.36 -5.63
N ALA A 186 11.15 -6.00 -4.91
CA ALA A 186 11.31 -6.30 -3.48
C ALA A 186 11.48 -7.79 -3.19
N GLY A 187 12.38 -8.12 -2.27
CA GLY A 187 12.44 -9.41 -1.58
C GLY A 187 12.08 -9.27 -0.09
N SER A 188 12.02 -10.39 0.63
CA SER A 188 11.76 -10.41 2.08
C SER A 188 12.82 -9.64 2.85
N HIS A 189 12.42 -8.95 3.93
CA HIS A 189 13.28 -8.13 4.80
C HIS A 189 14.02 -6.99 4.08
N GLN A 190 13.60 -6.63 2.87
CA GLN A 190 14.20 -5.52 2.12
C GLN A 190 13.88 -4.18 2.80
N GLN A 191 14.86 -3.28 2.79
CA GLN A 191 14.73 -1.91 3.26
C GLN A 191 14.94 -0.95 2.08
N VAL A 192 13.89 -0.23 1.71
CA VAL A 192 13.91 0.82 0.70
C VAL A 192 13.76 2.15 1.41
N ARG A 193 14.86 2.91 1.53
CA ARG A 193 14.86 4.14 2.34
C ARG A 193 15.59 5.34 1.73
N TYR A 194 15.02 6.53 1.86
CA TYR A 194 15.67 7.76 1.37
C TYR A 194 16.00 7.73 -0.13
N ASN A 195 15.24 7.00 -0.95
CA ASN A 195 15.44 6.96 -2.40
C ASN A 195 14.51 7.95 -3.11
N CYS A 196 14.94 8.35 -4.30
CA CYS A 196 14.11 8.96 -5.31
C CYS A 196 13.78 7.90 -6.37
N LEU A 197 12.50 7.57 -6.51
CA LEU A 197 11.98 6.60 -7.50
C LEU A 197 11.11 7.37 -8.50
N ARG A 198 11.74 7.89 -9.56
CA ARG A 198 11.17 8.93 -10.42
C ARG A 198 11.02 8.50 -11.87
N ASN A 199 9.87 8.78 -12.48
CA ASN A 199 9.66 8.68 -13.93
C ASN A 199 9.98 7.30 -14.54
N ASN A 200 9.85 6.21 -13.77
CA ASN A 200 10.06 4.87 -14.30
C ASN A 200 8.84 4.41 -15.10
N GLY A 201 9.08 3.54 -16.07
CA GLY A 201 8.12 3.16 -17.10
C GLY A 201 6.86 2.49 -16.57
N GLN A 202 6.94 1.80 -15.43
CA GLN A 202 5.80 1.05 -14.88
C GLN A 202 5.53 1.37 -13.41
N TYR A 203 6.52 1.17 -12.53
CA TYR A 203 6.40 1.39 -11.09
C TYR A 203 7.64 2.06 -10.52
N GLY A 204 7.48 2.74 -9.38
CA GLY A 204 8.60 3.01 -8.48
C GLY A 204 9.12 1.70 -7.86
N MET A 205 8.22 0.82 -7.40
CA MET A 205 8.60 -0.51 -6.90
C MET A 205 7.53 -1.56 -7.22
N ASN A 206 7.98 -2.77 -7.57
CA ASN A 206 7.14 -3.95 -7.68
C ASN A 206 7.54 -4.98 -6.59
N ALA A 207 6.68 -5.18 -5.59
CA ALA A 207 6.90 -6.14 -4.52
C ALA A 207 6.21 -7.47 -4.86
N TYR A 208 6.93 -8.27 -5.65
CA TYR A 208 6.55 -9.62 -6.03
C TYR A 208 7.77 -10.54 -5.97
N GLN A 209 7.57 -11.73 -5.42
CA GLN A 209 8.55 -12.81 -5.40
C GLN A 209 7.84 -14.13 -5.68
N ALA A 210 8.46 -14.97 -6.52
CA ALA A 210 7.94 -16.31 -6.76
C ALA A 210 7.78 -17.07 -5.44
N GLY A 211 6.62 -17.71 -5.25
CA GLY A 211 6.29 -18.41 -4.00
C GLY A 211 5.50 -17.56 -2.99
N ASN A 212 5.32 -16.26 -3.22
CA ASN A 212 4.56 -15.35 -2.34
C ASN A 212 5.14 -15.28 -0.91
N GLU A 213 6.46 -15.11 -0.81
CA GLU A 213 7.21 -15.25 0.46
C GLU A 213 7.77 -13.92 1.00
N ILE A 214 7.35 -12.77 0.45
CA ILE A 214 7.83 -11.46 0.93
C ILE A 214 7.24 -11.21 2.31
N VAL A 215 8.14 -11.03 3.28
CA VAL A 215 7.81 -10.65 4.65
C VAL A 215 8.65 -9.48 5.14
N ASP A 216 8.15 -8.74 6.11
CA ASP A 216 8.84 -7.64 6.79
C ASP A 216 9.49 -6.61 5.84
N LEU A 217 8.73 -6.13 4.86
CA LEU A 217 9.18 -5.11 3.92
C LEU A 217 9.14 -3.71 4.55
N VAL A 218 10.21 -2.94 4.41
CA VAL A 218 10.24 -1.54 4.88
C VAL A 218 10.40 -0.59 3.70
N VAL A 219 9.47 0.36 3.57
CA VAL A 219 9.50 1.45 2.60
C VAL A 219 9.37 2.76 3.36
N GLU A 220 10.48 3.47 3.55
CA GLU A 220 10.46 4.68 4.38
C GLU A 220 11.22 5.89 3.82
N HIS A 221 10.70 7.09 4.04
CA HIS A 221 11.38 8.34 3.67
C HIS A 221 11.79 8.42 2.19
N ASN A 222 11.06 7.77 1.29
CA ASN A 222 11.30 7.86 -0.15
C ASN A 222 10.43 8.93 -0.80
N GLU A 223 10.87 9.46 -1.94
CA GLU A 223 10.03 10.18 -2.89
C GLU A 223 9.74 9.27 -4.09
N ILE A 224 8.46 9.06 -4.40
CA ILE A 224 7.96 8.13 -5.41
C ILE A 224 7.05 8.90 -6.35
N VAL A 225 7.58 9.27 -7.51
CA VAL A 225 7.00 10.34 -8.33
C VAL A 225 6.98 10.05 -9.82
N GLY A 226 5.89 10.41 -10.49
CA GLY A 226 5.82 10.41 -11.95
C GLY A 226 5.95 9.04 -12.61
N ASN A 227 5.79 7.94 -11.86
CA ASN A 227 5.96 6.60 -12.42
C ASN A 227 4.78 6.22 -13.33
N ASN A 228 4.98 5.17 -14.12
CA ASN A 228 4.17 4.77 -15.28
C ASN A 228 4.33 5.68 -16.51
N THR A 229 5.56 6.08 -16.83
CA THR A 229 5.85 6.87 -18.05
C THR A 229 5.68 6.08 -19.35
N ASP A 230 5.60 4.74 -19.28
CA ASP A 230 5.27 3.91 -20.44
C ASP A 230 3.76 3.80 -20.68
N ASP A 231 2.90 4.33 -19.79
CA ASP A 231 1.46 4.35 -19.97
C ASP A 231 0.88 2.96 -20.30
N TRP A 232 1.20 1.97 -19.45
CA TRP A 232 0.83 0.57 -19.74
C TRP A 232 -0.68 0.32 -19.70
N GLU A 233 -1.44 1.07 -18.88
CA GLU A 233 -2.90 0.93 -18.79
C GLU A 233 -3.59 1.33 -20.10
N ALA A 234 -3.10 2.37 -20.80
CA ALA A 234 -3.64 2.73 -22.11
C ALA A 234 -3.22 1.76 -23.23
N LYS A 235 -2.11 1.03 -23.03
CA LYS A 235 -1.56 0.10 -24.03
C LYS A 235 -2.11 -1.31 -23.92
N VAL A 236 -2.50 -1.74 -22.73
CA VAL A 236 -2.97 -3.10 -22.46
C VAL A 236 -4.24 -3.01 -21.63
N GLU A 237 -5.36 -3.35 -22.26
CA GLU A 237 -6.66 -3.42 -21.60
C GLU A 237 -6.58 -4.35 -20.37
N GLY A 238 -7.01 -3.83 -19.22
CA GLY A 238 -6.99 -4.56 -17.96
C GLY A 238 -5.58 -4.90 -17.48
N CYS A 239 -4.56 -4.10 -17.80
CA CYS A 239 -3.21 -4.39 -17.35
C CYS A 239 -3.17 -4.49 -15.82
N GLY A 240 -3.74 -3.48 -15.14
CA GLY A 240 -3.74 -3.40 -13.69
C GLY A 240 -2.32 -3.57 -13.14
N CYS A 241 -1.37 -2.93 -13.82
CA CYS A 241 0.04 -3.27 -13.74
C CYS A 241 0.92 -2.03 -13.59
N THR A 242 0.41 -0.95 -13.01
CA THR A 242 1.12 0.34 -12.94
C THR A 242 0.86 1.07 -11.62
N GLY A 243 1.65 2.10 -11.34
CA GLY A 243 1.43 3.01 -10.21
C GLY A 243 2.74 3.42 -9.52
N GLY A 244 2.64 3.93 -8.30
CA GLY A 244 3.81 4.19 -7.45
C GLY A 244 4.44 2.88 -6.97
N ILE A 245 3.70 2.09 -6.19
CA ILE A 245 4.13 0.76 -5.72
C ILE A 245 2.99 -0.23 -5.89
N LYS A 246 3.30 -1.44 -6.38
CA LYS A 246 2.41 -2.60 -6.29
C LYS A 246 2.96 -3.68 -5.37
N PHE A 247 2.12 -4.23 -4.49
CA PHE A 247 2.43 -5.33 -3.57
C PHE A 247 1.60 -6.55 -3.93
N TRP A 248 2.22 -7.71 -3.91
CA TRP A 248 1.54 -8.98 -4.15
C TRP A 248 1.88 -9.98 -3.05
N SER A 249 0.86 -10.36 -2.26
CA SER A 249 0.95 -11.34 -1.19
C SER A 249 2.09 -11.09 -0.20
N VAL A 250 2.27 -9.83 0.21
CA VAL A 250 3.26 -9.42 1.22
C VAL A 250 2.67 -9.56 2.62
N ASP A 251 3.39 -10.20 3.54
CA ASP A 251 3.00 -10.32 4.96
C ASP A 251 3.95 -9.52 5.86
N GLY A 252 3.46 -8.39 6.36
CA GLY A 252 4.27 -7.40 7.09
C GLY A 252 4.90 -6.39 6.13
N ALA A 253 4.32 -5.20 6.04
CA ALA A 253 4.91 -4.07 5.32
C ALA A 253 4.74 -2.76 6.08
N ASP A 254 5.85 -2.07 6.32
CA ASP A 254 5.88 -0.75 6.92
C ASP A 254 6.16 0.30 5.84
N VAL A 255 5.11 1.01 5.42
CA VAL A 255 5.17 2.12 4.45
C VAL A 255 5.04 3.43 5.22
N ARG A 256 6.18 4.09 5.52
CA ARG A 256 6.19 5.23 6.44
C ARG A 256 6.96 6.46 5.97
N ASN A 257 6.38 7.64 6.20
CA ASN A 257 7.03 8.94 5.93
C ASN A 257 7.50 9.12 4.48
N ASN A 258 6.83 8.51 3.50
CA ASN A 258 7.13 8.68 2.08
C ASN A 258 6.32 9.85 1.47
N TRP A 259 6.85 10.43 0.40
CA TRP A 259 6.10 11.30 -0.51
C TRP A 259 5.77 10.52 -1.77
N ILE A 260 4.48 10.27 -2.02
CA ILE A 260 4.01 9.40 -3.11
C ILE A 260 3.06 10.22 -3.97
N HIS A 261 3.54 10.70 -5.11
CA HIS A 261 2.79 11.73 -5.82
C HIS A 261 2.95 11.73 -7.34
N ASP A 262 1.97 12.33 -8.01
CA ASP A 262 1.97 12.54 -9.46
C ASP A 262 2.25 11.24 -10.26
N ASN A 263 1.95 10.06 -9.70
CA ASN A 263 2.10 8.80 -10.44
C ASN A 263 0.90 8.63 -11.38
N HIS A 264 1.16 8.14 -12.58
CA HIS A 264 0.13 7.89 -13.60
C HIS A 264 -0.62 6.58 -13.31
N GLY A 265 -1.37 6.55 -12.21
CA GLY A 265 -2.08 5.38 -11.72
C GLY A 265 -2.33 5.49 -10.21
N ALA A 266 -2.44 4.35 -9.52
CA ALA A 266 -2.55 4.33 -8.07
C ALA A 266 -1.21 4.70 -7.41
N GLY A 267 -1.26 5.37 -6.25
CA GLY A 267 -0.07 5.64 -5.44
C GLY A 267 0.49 4.35 -4.83
N LEU A 268 -0.33 3.65 -4.04
CA LEU A 268 -0.04 2.34 -3.45
C LEU A 268 -1.12 1.35 -3.85
N TRP A 269 -0.75 0.18 -4.37
CA TRP A 269 -1.68 -0.89 -4.71
C TRP A 269 -1.25 -2.21 -4.06
N ALA A 270 -1.98 -2.67 -3.05
CA ALA A 270 -1.83 -4.00 -2.50
C ALA A 270 -2.83 -4.95 -3.15
N ASP A 271 -2.35 -5.83 -4.01
CA ASP A 271 -3.15 -6.79 -4.77
C ASP A 271 -2.94 -8.20 -4.23
N THR A 272 -4.00 -8.79 -3.68
CA THR A 272 -4.09 -10.20 -3.31
C THR A 272 -3.26 -10.61 -2.09
N ASN A 273 -3.96 -11.07 -1.05
CA ASN A 273 -3.43 -11.71 0.16
C ASN A 273 -2.32 -10.93 0.88
N ASN A 274 -2.27 -9.61 0.73
CA ASN A 274 -1.39 -8.79 1.56
C ASN A 274 -1.95 -8.77 2.99
N ASN A 275 -1.07 -8.75 3.99
CA ASN A 275 -1.45 -8.80 5.39
C ASN A 275 -0.45 -8.03 6.26
N ASP A 276 -0.88 -7.59 7.43
CA ASP A 276 -0.04 -6.90 8.42
C ASP A 276 0.60 -5.60 7.91
N PHE A 277 -0.16 -4.77 7.22
CA PHE A 277 0.35 -3.49 6.69
C PHE A 277 0.24 -2.36 7.73
N LEU A 278 1.27 -1.52 7.77
CA LEU A 278 1.25 -0.21 8.42
C LEU A 278 1.59 0.86 7.38
N ILE A 279 0.63 1.73 7.09
CA ILE A 279 0.78 2.89 6.23
C ILE A 279 0.66 4.13 7.11
N GLU A 280 1.78 4.79 7.43
CA GLU A 280 1.75 5.93 8.36
C GLU A 280 2.64 7.12 8.00
N GLY A 281 2.19 8.33 8.34
CA GLY A 281 3.00 9.54 8.19
C GLY A 281 3.34 9.91 6.74
N ASN A 282 2.70 9.29 5.74
CA ASN A 282 2.96 9.55 4.34
C ASN A 282 2.20 10.79 3.86
N LEU A 283 2.76 11.47 2.86
CA LEU A 283 2.05 12.41 2.00
C LEU A 283 1.79 11.71 0.66
N ILE A 284 0.52 11.44 0.37
CA ILE A 284 0.08 10.75 -0.83
C ILE A 284 -0.78 11.71 -1.62
N GLU A 285 -0.32 12.18 -2.77
CA GLU A 285 -1.05 13.23 -3.48
C GLU A 285 -0.99 13.23 -5.00
N ASN A 286 -2.04 13.73 -5.63
CA ASN A 286 -2.11 13.95 -7.08
C ASN A 286 -1.79 12.72 -7.93
N ASN A 287 -1.98 11.51 -7.39
CA ASN A 287 -1.93 10.30 -8.21
C ASN A 287 -3.19 10.26 -9.09
N ASP A 288 -3.04 9.86 -10.35
CA ASP A 288 -4.13 9.90 -11.34
C ASP A 288 -5.34 9.04 -10.90
N ALA A 289 -5.07 7.95 -10.16
CA ALA A 289 -6.07 7.07 -9.55
C ALA A 289 -5.96 7.10 -8.00
N GLU A 290 -6.33 6.01 -7.32
CA GLU A 290 -6.40 5.94 -5.86
C GLU A 290 -5.05 6.30 -5.20
N GLY A 291 -5.09 6.97 -4.06
CA GLY A 291 -3.90 7.10 -3.23
C GLY A 291 -3.48 5.75 -2.65
N VAL A 292 -4.45 4.98 -2.17
CA VAL A 292 -4.28 3.60 -1.68
C VAL A 292 -5.38 2.70 -2.21
N PHE A 293 -5.00 1.67 -2.97
CA PHE A 293 -5.88 0.60 -3.43
C PHE A 293 -5.51 -0.69 -2.69
N TYR A 294 -6.38 -1.16 -1.80
CA TYR A 294 -6.20 -2.36 -0.99
C TYR A 294 -7.19 -3.43 -1.45
N GLU A 295 -6.69 -4.43 -2.17
CA GLU A 295 -7.46 -5.40 -2.93
C GLU A 295 -7.23 -6.82 -2.41
N THR A 296 -8.33 -7.55 -2.15
CA THR A 296 -8.36 -8.95 -1.71
C THR A 296 -7.33 -9.27 -0.61
N SER A 297 -7.21 -8.37 0.37
CA SER A 297 -6.14 -8.34 1.37
C SER A 297 -6.69 -8.21 2.80
N TYR A 298 -5.81 -8.30 3.80
CA TYR A 298 -6.15 -8.45 5.21
C TYR A 298 -5.45 -7.41 6.09
N ASN A 299 -6.02 -7.12 7.26
CA ASN A 299 -5.37 -6.46 8.40
C ASN A 299 -4.40 -5.30 8.05
N LEU A 300 -4.91 -4.07 8.12
CA LEU A 300 -4.19 -2.84 7.75
C LEU A 300 -4.35 -1.80 8.86
N VAL A 301 -3.26 -1.10 9.21
CA VAL A 301 -3.33 0.17 9.94
C VAL A 301 -2.92 1.29 8.99
N LEU A 302 -3.86 2.17 8.65
CA LEU A 302 -3.63 3.36 7.82
C LEU A 302 -3.84 4.60 8.69
N ARG A 303 -2.75 5.23 9.15
CA ARG A 303 -2.86 6.31 10.15
C ARG A 303 -1.96 7.51 9.92
N ASN A 304 -2.42 8.68 10.36
CA ASN A 304 -1.61 9.90 10.38
C ASN A 304 -1.00 10.26 9.01
N ASN A 305 -1.66 9.90 7.91
CA ASN A 305 -1.26 10.28 6.55
C ASN A 305 -2.02 11.53 6.10
N VAL A 306 -1.44 12.23 5.12
CA VAL A 306 -2.14 13.25 4.34
C VAL A 306 -2.38 12.69 2.95
N LEU A 307 -3.66 12.55 2.56
CA LEU A 307 -4.08 12.14 1.24
C LEU A 307 -4.73 13.33 0.54
N ARG A 308 -4.12 13.86 -0.52
CA ARG A 308 -4.59 15.09 -1.18
C ARG A 308 -4.70 14.95 -2.69
N GLY A 309 -5.81 15.40 -3.28
CA GLY A 309 -5.90 15.50 -4.75
C GLY A 309 -5.77 14.18 -5.53
N ASN A 310 -5.94 13.02 -4.88
CA ASN A 310 -5.88 11.73 -5.56
C ASN A 310 -7.18 11.40 -6.28
N ALA A 311 -7.09 10.50 -7.26
CA ALA A 311 -8.18 9.96 -8.07
C ALA A 311 -8.95 11.00 -8.89
N LEU A 312 -8.38 12.20 -9.09
CA LEU A 312 -9.03 13.26 -9.85
C LEU A 312 -9.16 12.91 -11.34
N VAL A 313 -8.17 12.23 -11.91
CA VAL A 313 -8.21 11.80 -13.32
C VAL A 313 -9.19 10.63 -13.47
N GLN A 314 -9.00 9.53 -12.74
CA GLN A 314 -9.89 8.36 -12.79
C GLN A 314 -11.35 8.73 -12.48
N GLY A 315 -11.59 9.52 -11.43
CA GLY A 315 -12.93 9.92 -11.05
C GLY A 315 -13.63 10.78 -12.09
N LYS A 316 -12.88 11.68 -12.76
CA LYS A 316 -13.39 12.46 -13.89
C LYS A 316 -13.73 11.58 -15.07
N GLU A 317 -12.88 10.60 -15.40
CA GLU A 317 -13.17 9.64 -16.48
C GLU A 317 -14.46 8.87 -16.21
N PHE A 318 -14.67 8.43 -14.97
CA PHE A 318 -15.91 7.78 -14.57
C PHE A 318 -17.11 8.73 -14.74
N ALA A 319 -17.00 9.97 -14.27
CA ALA A 319 -18.07 10.95 -14.41
C ALA A 319 -18.41 11.30 -15.87
N ASP A 320 -17.39 11.52 -16.70
CA ASP A 320 -17.55 11.83 -18.12
C ASP A 320 -18.14 10.62 -18.89
N GLY A 321 -17.85 9.39 -18.43
CA GLY A 321 -18.43 8.14 -18.92
C GLY A 321 -19.82 7.79 -18.37
N GLY A 322 -20.31 8.52 -17.35
CA GLY A 322 -21.55 8.19 -16.65
C GLY A 322 -21.45 6.97 -15.73
N ASP A 323 -20.24 6.54 -15.38
CA ASP A 323 -19.99 5.50 -14.39
C ASP A 323 -20.15 6.09 -12.98
N HIS A 324 -21.13 5.57 -12.26
CA HIS A 324 -21.46 6.02 -10.92
C HIS A 324 -20.62 5.31 -9.84
N PHE A 325 -19.65 4.46 -10.16
CA PHE A 325 -18.78 3.87 -9.16
C PHE A 325 -18.05 4.96 -8.33
N PRO A 326 -17.99 4.84 -6.99
CA PRO A 326 -17.33 5.83 -6.14
C PRO A 326 -15.80 5.68 -6.16
N ALA A 327 -15.17 6.23 -7.22
CA ALA A 327 -13.71 6.42 -7.28
C ALA A 327 -13.24 7.21 -6.05
N ALA A 328 -12.21 6.74 -5.35
CA ALA A 328 -11.88 7.19 -3.99
C ALA A 328 -10.38 7.40 -3.77
N ALA A 329 -10.01 8.16 -2.74
CA ALA A 329 -8.62 8.26 -2.31
C ALA A 329 -8.11 6.96 -1.71
N VAL A 330 -8.97 6.26 -0.95
CA VAL A 330 -8.71 4.92 -0.42
C VAL A 330 -9.81 4.00 -0.90
N TYR A 331 -9.41 2.94 -1.59
CA TYR A 331 -10.31 1.92 -2.08
C TYR A 331 -10.02 0.58 -1.42
N LEU A 332 -10.96 0.11 -0.60
CA LEU A 332 -10.95 -1.22 0.00
C LEU A 332 -11.83 -2.12 -0.87
N SER A 333 -11.19 -3.07 -1.54
CA SER A 333 -11.79 -3.97 -2.51
C SER A 333 -11.67 -5.39 -1.98
N GLU A 334 -12.77 -5.92 -1.42
CA GLU A 334 -12.82 -7.23 -0.77
C GLU A 334 -11.75 -7.39 0.33
N SER A 335 -11.44 -6.31 1.05
CA SER A 335 -10.34 -6.31 2.01
C SER A 335 -10.80 -5.96 3.41
N GLY A 336 -10.35 -6.73 4.39
CA GLY A 336 -10.88 -6.62 5.74
C GLY A 336 -10.03 -7.25 6.82
N GLY A 337 -10.38 -6.96 8.07
CA GLY A 337 -9.80 -7.62 9.23
C GLY A 337 -10.12 -9.10 9.29
N GLU A 338 -9.10 -9.91 9.57
CA GLU A 338 -9.25 -11.35 9.78
C GLU A 338 -8.42 -11.79 11.00
N PRO A 339 -9.05 -11.96 12.18
CA PRO A 339 -8.37 -12.34 13.42
C PRO A 339 -7.67 -13.70 13.39
N ARG A 340 -8.02 -14.57 12.43
CA ARG A 340 -7.36 -15.88 12.25
C ARG A 340 -6.04 -15.78 11.50
N VAL A 341 -5.80 -14.69 10.77
CA VAL A 341 -4.54 -14.40 10.09
C VAL A 341 -3.68 -13.54 11.03
N PRO A 342 -2.50 -14.03 11.47
CA PRO A 342 -1.64 -13.28 12.39
C PRO A 342 -1.23 -11.91 11.81
N ALA A 343 -1.42 -10.84 12.58
CA ALA A 343 -1.01 -9.48 12.22
C ALA A 343 -0.95 -8.61 13.48
N ARG A 344 -0.41 -7.40 13.37
CA ARG A 344 -0.37 -6.35 14.41
C ARG A 344 -1.75 -5.86 14.84
N THR A 345 -2.74 -6.04 13.98
CA THR A 345 -4.14 -5.70 14.17
C THR A 345 -5.00 -6.84 13.63
N ASP A 346 -6.24 -6.99 14.11
CA ASP A 346 -7.21 -7.95 13.58
C ASP A 346 -8.27 -7.28 12.67
N LYS A 347 -8.11 -5.97 12.42
CA LYS A 347 -9.03 -5.10 11.66
C LYS A 347 -8.31 -4.31 10.58
N ILE A 348 -9.06 -3.71 9.66
CA ILE A 348 -8.58 -2.54 8.91
C ILE A 348 -8.92 -1.30 9.75
N GLU A 349 -7.90 -0.59 10.24
CA GLU A 349 -8.04 0.60 11.07
C GLU A 349 -7.54 1.82 10.30
N ILE A 350 -8.41 2.80 10.08
CA ILE A 350 -8.11 4.02 9.32
C ILE A 350 -8.37 5.22 10.23
N TYR A 351 -7.31 5.88 10.73
CA TYR A 351 -7.49 6.97 11.69
C TYR A 351 -6.43 8.06 11.69
N GLY A 352 -6.80 9.25 12.18
CA GLY A 352 -5.88 10.38 12.28
C GLY A 352 -5.39 10.90 10.92
N ASN A 353 -5.97 10.47 9.81
CA ASN A 353 -5.57 10.91 8.49
C ASN A 353 -6.29 12.21 8.09
N VAL A 354 -5.66 12.98 7.22
CA VAL A 354 -6.27 14.12 6.54
C VAL A 354 -6.52 13.75 5.09
N PHE A 355 -7.77 13.81 4.67
CA PHE A 355 -8.20 13.64 3.28
C PHE A 355 -8.62 15.00 2.73
N GLU A 356 -7.85 15.56 1.81
CA GLU A 356 -8.10 16.91 1.30
C GLU A 356 -8.28 16.92 -0.22
N ASN A 357 -9.47 17.32 -0.67
CA ASN A 357 -9.77 17.55 -2.09
C ASN A 357 -9.37 16.39 -3.02
N ASN A 358 -9.40 15.15 -2.53
CA ASN A 358 -9.43 13.99 -3.39
C ASN A 358 -10.78 13.95 -4.13
N TRP A 359 -10.87 13.13 -5.18
CA TRP A 359 -12.14 12.96 -5.90
C TRP A 359 -13.27 12.50 -4.96
N SER A 360 -13.03 11.45 -4.19
CA SER A 360 -13.88 11.03 -3.05
C SER A 360 -13.01 10.56 -1.89
N GLY A 361 -13.62 10.24 -0.74
CA GLY A 361 -12.91 9.83 0.46
C GLY A 361 -12.52 8.35 0.43
N ILE A 362 -13.36 7.51 1.02
CA ILE A 362 -13.12 6.07 1.20
C ILE A 362 -14.27 5.27 0.60
N THR A 363 -13.93 4.27 -0.21
CA THR A 363 -14.87 3.27 -0.73
C THR A 363 -14.57 1.90 -0.15
N ALA A 364 -15.54 1.33 0.55
CA ALA A 364 -15.55 -0.06 0.99
C ALA A 364 -16.44 -0.89 0.06
N TRP A 365 -15.84 -1.73 -0.76
CA TRP A 365 -16.51 -2.53 -1.77
C TRP A 365 -16.28 -4.01 -1.57
N GLU A 366 -17.26 -4.81 -1.94
CA GLU A 366 -17.09 -6.24 -2.04
C GLU A 366 -17.84 -6.77 -3.25
N ASN A 367 -17.16 -7.48 -4.14
CA ASN A 367 -17.84 -8.10 -5.27
C ASN A 367 -18.55 -9.38 -4.85
N ALA A 368 -19.85 -9.47 -5.12
CA ALA A 368 -20.63 -10.67 -4.83
C ALA A 368 -20.21 -11.89 -5.66
N ASP A 369 -19.63 -11.65 -6.83
CA ASP A 369 -19.25 -12.67 -7.80
C ASP A 369 -17.76 -13.04 -7.67
N ARG A 370 -16.94 -12.24 -6.97
CA ARG A 370 -15.50 -12.53 -6.75
C ARG A 370 -15.29 -13.26 -5.43
N PHE A 371 -14.89 -14.51 -5.53
CA PHE A 371 -14.52 -15.36 -4.41
C PHE A 371 -13.58 -16.46 -4.91
N CYS A 372 -12.94 -17.16 -3.98
CA CYS A 372 -12.06 -18.27 -4.32
C CYS A 372 -12.81 -19.32 -5.16
N ASN A 373 -12.20 -19.76 -6.26
CA ASN A 373 -12.77 -20.65 -7.27
C ASN A 373 -13.96 -20.09 -8.08
N SER A 374 -14.31 -18.82 -7.91
CA SER A 374 -15.18 -18.13 -8.87
C SER A 374 -14.40 -17.85 -10.16
N PRO A 375 -15.00 -18.01 -11.34
CA PRO A 375 -14.36 -17.59 -12.59
C PRO A 375 -14.26 -16.06 -12.74
N ALA A 376 -14.94 -15.27 -11.90
CA ALA A 376 -14.76 -13.82 -11.85
C ALA A 376 -13.53 -13.41 -11.01
N ASN A 377 -12.83 -14.36 -10.37
CA ASN A 377 -11.58 -14.08 -9.69
C ASN A 377 -10.45 -13.87 -10.70
N THR A 378 -9.96 -12.63 -10.79
CA THR A 378 -8.85 -12.23 -11.66
C THR A 378 -7.51 -12.81 -11.18
N SER A 379 -7.36 -13.06 -9.87
CA SER A 379 -6.19 -13.72 -9.27
C SER A 379 -6.27 -15.24 -9.43
N THR A 380 -6.21 -15.70 -10.68
CA THR A 380 -6.42 -17.10 -11.06
C THR A 380 -5.49 -18.04 -10.29
N GLY A 381 -6.07 -19.09 -9.67
CA GLY A 381 -5.32 -20.08 -8.90
C GLY A 381 -5.01 -19.67 -7.46
N VAL A 382 -5.37 -18.45 -7.05
CA VAL A 382 -5.22 -17.98 -5.67
C VAL A 382 -6.54 -18.13 -4.91
N CYS A 383 -6.44 -18.44 -3.63
CA CYS A 383 -7.54 -18.51 -2.67
C CYS A 383 -7.26 -17.59 -1.48
N THR A 384 -8.22 -17.42 -0.60
CA THR A 384 -8.02 -16.73 0.69
C THR A 384 -6.93 -17.43 1.51
N LEU A 385 -6.37 -16.74 2.51
CA LEU A 385 -5.39 -17.34 3.43
C LEU A 385 -6.00 -18.41 4.36
N LEU A 386 -7.32 -18.58 4.32
CA LEU A 386 -8.08 -19.47 5.20
C LEU A 386 -8.37 -20.83 4.57
N VAL A 387 -8.30 -20.91 3.24
CA VAL A 387 -8.65 -22.11 2.48
C VAL A 387 -7.42 -22.60 1.72
N PRO A 388 -6.96 -23.85 1.96
CA PRO A 388 -5.67 -24.32 1.44
C PRO A 388 -5.68 -24.62 -0.05
N ALA A 389 -6.85 -24.86 -0.66
CA ALA A 389 -6.96 -25.19 -2.07
C ALA A 389 -8.23 -24.62 -2.69
N VAL A 390 -8.10 -24.02 -3.88
CA VAL A 390 -9.23 -23.43 -4.62
C VAL A 390 -10.36 -24.43 -4.85
N SER A 391 -10.06 -25.71 -5.08
CA SER A 391 -11.07 -26.74 -5.33
C SER A 391 -12.03 -26.96 -4.17
N GLU A 392 -11.66 -26.59 -2.95
CA GLU A 392 -12.53 -26.72 -1.77
C GLU A 392 -13.71 -25.73 -1.82
N CYS A 393 -13.52 -24.58 -2.48
CA CYS A 393 -14.55 -23.57 -2.69
C CYS A 393 -15.50 -23.95 -3.83
N SER A 394 -16.17 -25.09 -3.70
CA SER A 394 -17.09 -25.64 -4.70
C SER A 394 -18.36 -26.20 -4.06
N GLN A 395 -19.43 -26.30 -4.87
CA GLN A 395 -20.67 -26.95 -4.43
C GLN A 395 -20.45 -28.46 -4.18
N PRO A 396 -21.10 -29.06 -3.17
CA PRO A 396 -22.02 -28.42 -2.24
C PRO A 396 -21.35 -27.67 -1.08
N ALA A 397 -20.05 -27.89 -0.85
CA ALA A 397 -19.38 -27.50 0.38
C ALA A 397 -19.32 -25.98 0.63
N ILE A 398 -19.15 -25.17 -0.42
CA ILE A 398 -19.13 -23.69 -0.33
C ILE A 398 -20.46 -23.09 0.16
N ALA A 399 -21.57 -23.83 0.09
CA ALA A 399 -22.86 -23.33 0.56
C ALA A 399 -23.00 -23.34 2.09
N ASP A 400 -22.08 -24.00 2.80
CA ASP A 400 -22.11 -24.18 4.25
C ASP A 400 -20.84 -23.61 4.92
N GLU A 401 -20.95 -23.22 6.19
CA GLU A 401 -19.80 -22.80 7.00
C GLU A 401 -18.85 -23.99 7.28
N PRO A 402 -17.52 -23.78 7.32
CA PRO A 402 -16.86 -22.48 7.28
C PRO A 402 -16.61 -21.93 5.86
N LEU A 403 -16.78 -22.74 4.80
CA LEU A 403 -16.39 -22.37 3.44
C LEU A 403 -17.26 -21.26 2.84
N TYR A 404 -18.52 -21.15 3.26
CA TYR A 404 -19.38 -20.02 2.90
C TYR A 404 -18.77 -18.66 3.27
N SER A 405 -18.06 -18.58 4.39
CA SER A 405 -17.31 -17.38 4.76
C SER A 405 -15.88 -17.39 4.25
N ASP A 406 -15.17 -18.50 4.42
CA ASP A 406 -13.72 -18.57 4.22
C ASP A 406 -13.31 -18.55 2.76
N CYS A 407 -14.19 -18.91 1.83
CA CYS A 407 -13.92 -18.80 0.40
C CYS A 407 -13.97 -17.36 -0.13
N ARG A 408 -14.37 -16.38 0.68
CA ARG A 408 -14.49 -14.98 0.26
C ARG A 408 -13.40 -14.15 0.90
N TRP A 409 -12.71 -13.37 0.08
CA TRP A 409 -12.15 -12.12 0.58
C TRP A 409 -13.32 -11.20 0.91
N LYS A 410 -13.28 -10.63 2.12
CA LYS A 410 -14.40 -9.86 2.66
C LYS A 410 -13.93 -8.47 3.03
N THR A 411 -14.71 -7.46 2.63
CA THR A 411 -14.59 -6.14 3.21
C THR A 411 -15.30 -6.13 4.55
N GLN A 412 -14.55 -6.41 5.62
CA GLN A 412 -15.09 -6.64 6.95
C GLN A 412 -14.17 -6.10 8.04
N ARG A 413 -14.72 -5.90 9.25
CA ARG A 413 -13.98 -5.40 10.43
C ARG A 413 -13.14 -4.18 10.06
N VAL A 414 -13.80 -3.18 9.48
CA VAL A 414 -13.18 -1.93 9.04
C VAL A 414 -13.64 -0.85 10.00
N ASP A 415 -12.69 -0.13 10.58
CA ASP A 415 -12.92 0.86 11.62
C ASP A 415 -12.29 2.19 11.20
N ILE A 416 -13.13 3.20 10.94
CA ILE A 416 -12.74 4.47 10.33
C ILE A 416 -13.12 5.60 11.27
N HIS A 417 -12.13 6.17 11.94
CA HIS A 417 -12.37 7.12 13.01
C HIS A 417 -11.28 8.18 13.15
N ASP A 418 -11.61 9.31 13.80
CA ASP A 418 -10.67 10.40 14.05
C ASP A 418 -9.98 10.94 12.77
N ASN A 419 -10.60 10.79 11.61
CA ASN A 419 -10.08 11.34 10.35
C ASN A 419 -10.68 12.72 10.09
N THR A 420 -9.95 13.53 9.32
CA THR A 420 -10.43 14.82 8.82
C THR A 420 -10.64 14.74 7.31
N PHE A 421 -11.88 14.96 6.87
CA PHE A 421 -12.30 14.92 5.47
C PHE A 421 -12.68 16.32 5.00
N ILE A 422 -11.96 16.85 4.02
CA ILE A 422 -12.16 18.17 3.45
C ILE A 422 -12.43 18.02 1.96
N HIS A 423 -13.61 18.45 1.51
CA HIS A 423 -13.97 18.46 0.10
C HIS A 423 -14.42 19.87 -0.31
N ARG A 424 -13.63 20.51 -1.17
CA ARG A 424 -13.95 21.82 -1.73
C ARG A 424 -14.28 21.66 -3.22
N PRO A 425 -15.57 21.73 -3.61
CA PRO A 425 -15.98 21.62 -5.01
C PRO A 425 -15.24 22.50 -6.00
N ALA A 426 -14.92 23.73 -5.61
CA ALA A 426 -14.21 24.67 -6.47
C ALA A 426 -12.77 24.22 -6.80
N VAL A 427 -12.16 23.37 -5.96
CA VAL A 427 -10.82 22.81 -6.17
C VAL A 427 -10.89 21.50 -6.95
N VAL A 428 -11.78 20.59 -6.56
CA VAL A 428 -11.94 19.27 -7.18
C VAL A 428 -12.56 19.36 -8.58
N GLY A 429 -13.36 20.40 -8.82
CA GLY A 429 -14.25 20.49 -9.96
C GLY A 429 -15.68 20.14 -9.56
N CYS A 430 -16.63 20.81 -10.22
CA CYS A 430 -18.05 20.68 -9.94
C CYS A 430 -18.63 19.45 -10.65
N TYR A 431 -18.73 18.31 -9.96
CA TYR A 431 -19.29 17.06 -10.47
C TYR A 431 -20.42 16.52 -9.57
N PRO A 432 -21.64 17.06 -9.69
CA PRO A 432 -22.76 16.68 -8.85
C PRO A 432 -23.04 15.17 -8.90
N GLY A 433 -22.97 14.51 -7.75
CA GLY A 433 -23.25 13.07 -7.61
C GLY A 433 -22.11 12.12 -7.96
N PHE A 434 -20.95 12.62 -8.41
CA PHE A 434 -19.79 11.78 -8.75
C PHE A 434 -18.58 11.97 -7.82
N ALA A 435 -18.38 13.17 -7.29
CA ALA A 435 -17.29 13.49 -6.37
C ALA A 435 -17.81 13.71 -4.94
N GLY A 436 -16.90 13.74 -3.95
CA GLY A 436 -17.24 14.02 -2.55
C GLY A 436 -18.07 12.89 -1.90
N ARG A 437 -17.70 11.64 -2.20
CA ARG A 437 -18.44 10.45 -1.72
C ARG A 437 -17.69 9.64 -0.66
N MET A 438 -18.47 8.98 0.18
CA MET A 438 -18.05 7.79 0.94
C MET A 438 -18.92 6.62 0.50
N ALA A 439 -18.43 5.38 0.59
CA ALA A 439 -19.24 4.25 0.15
C ALA A 439 -19.05 2.96 0.96
N ILE A 440 -20.15 2.23 1.14
CA ILE A 440 -20.20 0.82 1.53
C ILE A 440 -21.14 0.12 0.57
N LEU A 441 -20.64 -0.69 -0.36
CA LEU A 441 -21.46 -1.23 -1.44
C LEU A 441 -20.96 -2.56 -2.00
N SER A 442 -21.85 -3.26 -2.70
CA SER A 442 -21.57 -4.46 -3.48
C SER A 442 -22.36 -4.40 -4.79
N ASN A 443 -21.89 -5.09 -5.83
CA ASN A 443 -22.76 -5.43 -6.95
C ASN A 443 -23.85 -6.43 -6.50
N TYR A 444 -24.88 -6.56 -7.32
CA TYR A 444 -25.85 -7.64 -7.19
C TYR A 444 -25.19 -8.95 -7.65
N GLY A 445 -25.29 -10.02 -6.86
CA GLY A 445 -24.69 -11.30 -7.20
C GLY A 445 -25.40 -11.97 -8.37
N THR A 446 -24.66 -12.33 -9.40
CA THR A 446 -25.20 -12.92 -10.64
C THR A 446 -24.41 -14.12 -11.14
N TYR A 447 -23.20 -14.34 -10.64
CA TYR A 447 -22.24 -15.25 -11.27
C TYR A 447 -21.30 -15.92 -10.26
N PRO A 448 -20.89 -17.18 -10.51
CA PRO A 448 -21.48 -18.14 -11.44
C PRO A 448 -22.88 -18.62 -10.99
N ASP A 449 -23.61 -19.32 -11.87
CA ASP A 449 -24.97 -19.81 -11.62
C ASP A 449 -25.11 -20.72 -10.38
N TRP A 450 -24.01 -21.32 -9.93
CA TRP A 450 -23.96 -22.17 -8.73
C TRP A 450 -23.55 -21.42 -7.47
N SER A 451 -23.18 -20.13 -7.57
CA SER A 451 -22.73 -19.31 -6.45
C SER A 451 -23.80 -19.22 -5.37
N PRO A 452 -23.45 -19.44 -4.08
CA PRO A 452 -24.39 -19.25 -2.98
C PRO A 452 -24.57 -17.76 -2.61
N TYR A 453 -23.90 -16.84 -3.32
CA TYR A 453 -23.90 -15.39 -3.06
C TYR A 453 -24.76 -14.59 -4.06
N GLN A 454 -25.59 -15.26 -4.86
CA GLN A 454 -26.48 -14.59 -5.80
C GLN A 454 -27.49 -13.69 -5.10
N GLY A 455 -27.91 -12.64 -5.80
CA GLY A 455 -28.88 -11.69 -5.28
C GLY A 455 -28.25 -10.58 -4.45
N GLU A 456 -29.02 -10.06 -3.49
CA GLU A 456 -28.58 -9.00 -2.59
C GLU A 456 -27.78 -9.51 -1.38
N VAL A 457 -27.40 -10.80 -1.36
CA VAL A 457 -26.80 -11.44 -0.18
C VAL A 457 -25.58 -10.65 0.32
N ILE A 458 -24.68 -10.28 -0.59
CA ILE A 458 -23.48 -9.54 -0.22
C ILE A 458 -23.75 -8.05 0.03
N GLN A 459 -24.68 -7.45 -0.71
CA GLN A 459 -25.12 -6.08 -0.45
C GLN A 459 -25.68 -5.91 0.96
N GLN A 460 -26.41 -6.91 1.47
CA GLN A 460 -26.92 -6.92 2.84
C GLN A 460 -25.80 -7.20 3.86
N ALA A 461 -24.93 -8.18 3.59
CA ALA A 461 -23.83 -8.54 4.47
C ALA A 461 -22.85 -7.38 4.69
N ILE A 462 -22.36 -6.75 3.62
CA ILE A 462 -21.39 -5.65 3.71
C ILE A 462 -21.95 -4.43 4.44
N THR A 463 -23.26 -4.16 4.30
CA THR A 463 -23.89 -2.98 4.92
C THR A 463 -24.34 -3.19 6.36
N ARG A 464 -24.42 -4.44 6.86
CA ARG A 464 -25.02 -4.74 8.18
C ARG A 464 -24.19 -5.66 9.06
N ASP A 465 -23.61 -6.70 8.48
CA ASP A 465 -23.10 -7.85 9.24
C ASP A 465 -21.58 -7.88 9.30
N GLN A 466 -20.90 -7.22 8.34
CA GLN A 466 -19.44 -7.26 8.18
C GLN A 466 -18.68 -6.25 9.05
N GLN A 467 -19.34 -5.59 10.01
CA GLN A 467 -18.67 -4.75 11.02
C GLN A 467 -17.81 -3.62 10.41
N ILE A 468 -18.36 -2.93 9.41
CA ILE A 468 -17.74 -1.74 8.82
C ILE A 468 -18.35 -0.51 9.51
N ARG A 469 -17.51 0.32 10.12
CA ARG A 469 -17.93 1.44 10.96
C ARG A 469 -17.14 2.70 10.68
N TRP A 470 -17.88 3.80 10.50
CA TRP A 470 -17.37 5.16 10.63
C TRP A 470 -17.85 5.75 11.95
N HIS A 471 -16.99 6.47 12.67
CA HIS A 471 -17.37 7.23 13.85
C HIS A 471 -16.33 8.32 14.17
N ASP A 472 -16.71 9.34 14.94
CA ASP A 472 -15.78 10.37 15.45
C ASP A 472 -14.89 11.04 14.38
N ASN A 473 -15.37 11.16 13.14
CA ASN A 473 -14.68 11.84 12.04
C ASN A 473 -15.11 13.31 11.93
N SER A 474 -14.29 14.14 11.31
CA SER A 474 -14.62 15.53 10.99
C SER A 474 -14.77 15.74 9.50
N TYR A 475 -15.90 16.30 9.07
CA TYR A 475 -16.21 16.57 7.66
C TYR A 475 -16.39 18.06 7.41
N THR A 476 -15.73 18.57 6.38
CA THR A 476 -15.96 19.90 5.81
C THR A 476 -16.30 19.75 4.33
N GLY A 477 -17.42 20.36 3.92
CA GLY A 477 -17.90 20.35 2.53
C GLY A 477 -19.09 19.43 2.26
N PRO A 478 -19.60 19.40 1.01
CA PRO A 478 -20.81 18.68 0.65
C PRO A 478 -20.55 17.17 0.43
N TRP A 479 -20.49 16.42 1.52
CA TRP A 479 -20.31 14.96 1.47
C TRP A 479 -21.62 14.21 1.21
N THR A 480 -21.56 13.21 0.35
CA THR A 480 -22.64 12.26 0.08
C THR A 480 -22.17 10.82 0.27
N PHE A 481 -23.12 9.89 0.40
CA PHE A 481 -22.81 8.52 0.82
C PHE A 481 -23.51 7.51 -0.06
N THR A 482 -22.80 6.48 -0.52
CA THR A 482 -23.35 5.36 -1.30
C THR A 482 -23.49 4.12 -0.41
N LEU A 483 -24.67 3.52 -0.39
CA LEU A 483 -25.01 2.39 0.49
C LEU A 483 -25.66 1.22 -0.24
N GLY A 484 -25.04 0.05 -0.16
CA GLY A 484 -25.55 -1.23 -0.65
C GLY A 484 -25.36 -1.44 -2.15
N SER A 485 -25.72 -0.47 -2.98
CA SER A 485 -25.49 -0.52 -4.43
C SER A 485 -25.07 0.84 -4.98
N VAL A 486 -24.43 0.83 -6.15
CA VAL A 486 -23.85 2.03 -6.78
C VAL A 486 -24.89 3.16 -7.00
N ASP A 487 -26.14 2.81 -7.28
CA ASP A 487 -27.22 3.77 -7.55
C ASP A 487 -27.87 4.36 -6.29
N ARG A 488 -27.49 3.88 -5.09
CA ARG A 488 -28.14 4.27 -3.82
C ARG A 488 -27.31 5.29 -3.07
N THR A 489 -27.55 6.56 -3.40
CA THR A 489 -26.96 7.70 -2.70
C THR A 489 -27.87 8.20 -1.59
N THR A 490 -27.28 8.60 -0.47
CA THR A 490 -27.94 9.21 0.69
C THR A 490 -27.15 10.41 1.21
N ASN A 491 -27.80 11.22 2.05
CA ASN A 491 -27.18 12.33 2.76
C ASN A 491 -26.74 11.89 4.17
N VAL A 492 -26.14 12.82 4.92
CA VAL A 492 -25.69 12.59 6.31
C VAL A 492 -26.79 11.98 7.19
N ALA A 493 -28.03 12.50 7.11
CA ALA A 493 -29.12 12.01 7.94
C ALA A 493 -29.47 10.54 7.64
N GLY A 494 -29.48 10.13 6.37
CA GLY A 494 -29.73 8.73 6.00
C GLY A 494 -28.54 7.80 6.26
N TRP A 495 -27.31 8.32 6.21
CA TRP A 495 -26.09 7.59 6.60
C TRP A 495 -26.05 7.28 8.11
N GLN A 496 -26.48 8.25 8.93
CA GLN A 496 -26.57 8.12 10.39
C GLN A 496 -27.83 7.38 10.88
N ALA A 497 -28.87 7.26 10.04
CA ALA A 497 -30.13 6.63 10.42
C ALA A 497 -30.02 5.11 10.62
N ASP A 498 -30.99 4.55 11.34
CA ASP A 498 -31.21 3.11 11.40
C ASP A 498 -31.47 2.53 10.00
N PRO A 499 -30.92 1.35 9.65
CA PRO A 499 -30.13 0.46 10.50
C PRO A 499 -28.60 0.72 10.46
N TYR A 500 -28.13 1.68 9.65
CA TYR A 500 -26.72 1.82 9.32
C TYR A 500 -25.91 2.43 10.47
N ARG A 501 -26.40 3.52 11.08
CA ARG A 501 -25.75 4.21 12.22
C ARG A 501 -24.26 4.47 11.98
N GLN A 502 -23.93 4.98 10.80
CA GLN A 502 -22.56 5.32 10.44
C GLN A 502 -22.25 6.77 10.84
N ASP A 503 -20.99 7.07 11.08
CA ASP A 503 -20.51 8.40 11.52
C ASP A 503 -21.21 8.92 12.78
N MET A 504 -21.44 8.02 13.75
CA MET A 504 -21.85 8.43 15.09
C MET A 504 -20.70 9.17 15.77
N GLY A 505 -20.98 10.31 16.41
CA GLY A 505 -19.94 11.15 17.02
C GLY A 505 -19.21 12.08 16.04
N SER A 506 -19.37 11.88 14.73
CA SER A 506 -18.75 12.71 13.70
C SER A 506 -19.39 14.10 13.59
N THR A 507 -18.61 15.08 13.13
CA THR A 507 -19.07 16.47 12.89
C THR A 507 -19.12 16.79 11.41
N PHE A 508 -20.15 17.53 10.99
CA PHE A 508 -20.34 17.96 9.60
C PHE A 508 -20.46 19.48 9.52
N ALA A 509 -19.51 20.12 8.83
CA ALA A 509 -19.49 21.56 8.58
C ALA A 509 -19.65 21.86 7.09
N ALA A 510 -20.32 22.97 6.77
CA ALA A 510 -20.37 23.50 5.42
C ALA A 510 -18.99 24.08 5.03
N ASP A 511 -18.68 24.09 3.74
CA ASP A 511 -17.55 24.87 3.23
C ASP A 511 -17.92 26.37 3.25
N GLU A 512 -17.13 27.19 3.94
CA GLU A 512 -17.34 28.65 4.07
C GLU A 512 -17.32 29.37 2.71
N SER A 513 -16.78 28.74 1.66
CA SER A 513 -16.76 29.28 0.30
C SER A 513 -18.16 29.36 -0.35
N GLY A 514 -19.16 28.66 0.19
CA GLY A 514 -20.56 28.73 -0.27
C GLY A 514 -20.80 28.28 -1.72
N THR A 515 -19.81 27.67 -2.38
CA THR A 515 -19.92 27.26 -3.78
C THR A 515 -20.61 25.90 -3.84
N ALA A 516 -21.92 25.90 -4.12
CA ALA A 516 -22.67 24.68 -4.41
C ALA A 516 -22.28 24.14 -5.80
N CYS A 517 -22.16 22.81 -5.90
CA CYS A 517 -22.09 22.10 -7.19
C CYS A 517 -23.43 22.15 -7.93
#